data_AF-A0A968IEW8-F1
#
_entry.id   AF-A0A968IEW8-F1
#
_cell.length_a   1.000
_cell.length_b   1.000
_cell.length_c   1.000
_cell.angle_alpha   90.00
_cell.angle_beta   90.00
_cell.angle_gamma   90.00
#
_symmetry.space_group_name_H-M   'P 1'
#
loop_
_entity.id
_entity.type
_entity.pdbx_description
1 polymer ?
#
loop_
_entity_poly.entity_id
_entity_poly.type
_entity_poly.pdbx_seq_one_letter_code
_entity_poly.pdbx_strand_id
1 'polypeptide(L)'
;MDIHSIPAPPTPWAQRLIEPRIDPSVYIHPLTNVIGDVRIGQWVHIAPGVSIRADEGMPFYIGENVNIQDGVVIHGLEQGRVTGEDGEPYSVWISDNASITHMALIHGPAYVGNGCFIGFRSTVFNARVGNGCIIMSHALIENVEIPAGKYVASGSVITHQQQADRLPDVQKADSAFAHHVVSINQKLRQGYLCAEDNVCIAAIRDESKGQFDQLPQNGSGNGHQQDSFLNAESLAWVRNRLSRSDYIGVEKADARRFRANSWSDCGLIKTTREMEAIAALKSCLEEHRDQYIRLFSINPKTRQRGDELMIQHPN
;
A
#
# COMPACT_ATOMS: atom_id res chain seq x y z
N MET A 1 22.55 -8.14 -19.29
CA MET A 1 21.38 -7.25 -19.33
C MET A 1 20.81 -7.24 -17.94
N ASP A 2 20.68 -6.05 -17.35
CA ASP A 2 19.93 -5.90 -16.12
C ASP A 2 18.49 -6.34 -16.42
N ILE A 3 17.98 -7.34 -15.69
CA ILE A 3 16.72 -8.03 -16.04
C ILE A 3 15.50 -7.10 -16.00
N HIS A 4 15.68 -5.92 -15.41
CA HIS A 4 14.64 -4.91 -15.21
C HIS A 4 14.64 -3.78 -16.24
N SER A 5 15.70 -3.66 -17.06
CA SER A 5 15.88 -2.53 -17.96
C SER A 5 15.81 -2.97 -19.41
N ILE A 6 14.72 -2.61 -20.07
CA ILE A 6 14.48 -2.94 -21.48
C ILE A 6 14.36 -1.62 -22.28
N PRO A 7 15.09 -1.44 -23.39
CA PRO A 7 14.93 -0.27 -24.23
C PRO A 7 13.52 -0.20 -24.84
N ALA A 8 13.02 1.01 -25.10
CA ALA A 8 11.83 1.18 -25.92
C ALA A 8 12.06 0.54 -27.31
N PRO A 9 11.07 -0.16 -27.89
CA PRO A 9 11.20 -0.73 -29.22
C PRO A 9 11.22 0.37 -30.30
N PRO A 10 11.78 0.09 -31.49
CA PRO A 10 11.73 1.03 -32.60
C PRO A 10 10.29 1.16 -33.14
N THR A 11 9.80 2.39 -33.27
CA THR A 11 8.47 2.72 -33.80
C THR A 11 8.55 3.94 -34.73
N PRO A 12 7.49 4.27 -35.51
CA PRO A 12 7.47 5.50 -36.30
C PRO A 12 7.65 6.78 -35.48
N TRP A 13 7.22 6.79 -34.20
CA TRP A 13 7.34 7.94 -33.28
C TRP A 13 8.62 7.91 -32.43
N ALA A 14 9.32 6.77 -32.36
CA ALA A 14 10.51 6.58 -31.53
C ALA A 14 11.56 5.72 -32.26
N GLN A 15 12.55 6.37 -32.88
CA GLN A 15 13.65 5.65 -33.56
C GLN A 15 14.88 5.40 -32.66
N ARG A 16 14.94 6.04 -31.47
CA ARG A 16 16.04 5.86 -30.52
C ARG A 16 15.64 4.83 -29.46
N LEU A 17 16.50 3.83 -29.27
CA LEU A 17 16.38 2.84 -28.21
C LEU A 17 16.81 3.48 -26.88
N ILE A 18 15.87 4.13 -26.18
CA ILE A 18 16.13 4.75 -24.88
C ILE A 18 15.85 3.71 -23.78
N GLU A 19 16.80 3.55 -22.87
CA GLU A 19 16.73 2.66 -21.72
C GLU A 19 16.35 3.42 -20.44
N PRO A 20 15.74 2.74 -19.46
CA PRO A 20 15.50 3.29 -18.12
C PRO A 20 16.77 3.84 -17.46
N ARG A 21 16.63 4.99 -16.80
CA ARG A 21 17.65 5.58 -15.92
C ARG A 21 17.20 5.39 -14.48
N ILE A 22 17.91 4.53 -13.76
CA ILE A 22 17.54 4.09 -12.42
C ILE A 22 18.67 4.43 -11.45
N ASP A 23 18.33 5.12 -10.36
CA ASP A 23 19.30 5.42 -9.31
C ASP A 23 19.76 4.13 -8.59
N PRO A 24 21.06 4.01 -8.20
CA PRO A 24 21.58 2.81 -7.53
C PRO A 24 20.93 2.46 -6.19
N SER A 25 20.23 3.40 -5.56
CA SER A 25 19.55 3.17 -4.28
C SER A 25 18.15 2.55 -4.43
N VAL A 26 17.64 2.39 -5.64
CA VAL A 26 16.31 1.82 -5.90
C VAL A 26 16.31 0.32 -5.63
N TYR A 27 15.23 -0.19 -5.04
CA TYR A 27 14.93 -1.62 -5.08
C TYR A 27 13.85 -1.89 -6.11
N ILE A 28 14.11 -2.80 -7.04
CA ILE A 28 13.13 -3.31 -8.02
C ILE A 28 13.00 -4.81 -7.80
N HIS A 29 11.78 -5.26 -7.54
CA HIS A 29 11.53 -6.68 -7.37
C HIS A 29 11.78 -7.47 -8.67
N PRO A 30 12.35 -8.70 -8.63
CA PRO A 30 12.61 -9.56 -9.80
C PRO A 30 11.43 -9.81 -10.77
N LEU A 31 10.19 -9.61 -10.32
CA LEU A 31 8.96 -9.84 -11.10
C LEU A 31 8.40 -8.56 -11.74
N THR A 32 9.22 -7.54 -11.92
CA THR A 32 8.84 -6.23 -12.45
C THR A 32 9.47 -5.95 -13.80
N ASN A 33 8.71 -5.28 -14.68
CA ASN A 33 9.17 -4.82 -16.00
C ASN A 33 9.22 -3.29 -16.07
N VAL A 34 10.37 -2.73 -16.47
CA VAL A 34 10.56 -1.32 -16.78
C VAL A 34 11.09 -1.17 -18.21
N ILE A 35 10.34 -0.47 -19.07
CA ILE A 35 10.61 -0.33 -20.50
C ILE A 35 10.63 1.15 -20.91
N GLY A 36 11.65 1.58 -21.67
CA GLY A 36 11.70 2.88 -22.34
C GLY A 36 12.31 4.04 -21.53
N ASP A 37 12.05 5.30 -21.92
CA ASP A 37 12.58 6.50 -21.22
C ASP A 37 11.84 6.74 -19.90
N VAL A 38 12.20 5.93 -18.90
CA VAL A 38 11.73 6.01 -17.51
C VAL A 38 12.89 6.50 -16.65
N ARG A 39 12.66 7.57 -15.90
CA ARG A 39 13.64 8.18 -15.00
C ARG A 39 13.19 7.92 -13.56
N ILE A 40 13.96 7.14 -12.81
CA ILE A 40 13.63 6.73 -11.44
C ILE A 40 14.65 7.33 -10.48
N GLY A 41 14.16 8.19 -9.59
CA GLY A 41 14.94 8.88 -8.57
C GLY A 41 15.37 7.99 -7.40
N GLN A 42 15.97 8.63 -6.39
CA GLN A 42 16.55 7.95 -5.23
C GLN A 42 15.49 7.28 -4.34
N TRP A 43 15.90 6.18 -3.71
CA TRP A 43 15.17 5.49 -2.64
C TRP A 43 13.77 5.01 -3.01
N VAL A 44 13.51 4.80 -4.30
CA VAL A 44 12.25 4.23 -4.80
C VAL A 44 12.17 2.74 -4.45
N HIS A 45 10.95 2.29 -4.13
CA HIS A 45 10.62 0.88 -3.88
C HIS A 45 9.60 0.41 -4.94
N ILE A 46 9.97 -0.57 -5.75
CA ILE A 46 9.09 -1.14 -6.80
C ILE A 46 8.81 -2.61 -6.51
N ALA A 47 7.54 -2.90 -6.20
CA ALA A 47 7.05 -4.19 -5.75
C ALA A 47 6.80 -5.18 -6.92
N PRO A 48 6.50 -6.47 -6.66
CA PRO A 48 6.25 -7.48 -7.69
C PRO A 48 5.10 -7.17 -8.66
N GLY A 49 5.21 -7.64 -9.90
CA GLY A 49 4.12 -7.58 -10.89
C GLY A 49 3.84 -6.18 -11.43
N VAL A 50 4.69 -5.20 -11.12
CA VAL A 50 4.59 -3.84 -11.65
C VAL A 50 5.00 -3.81 -13.12
N SER A 51 4.28 -3.02 -13.94
CA SER A 51 4.64 -2.74 -15.33
C SER A 51 4.72 -1.24 -15.58
N ILE A 52 5.93 -0.75 -15.86
CA ILE A 52 6.19 0.64 -16.22
C ILE A 52 6.69 0.65 -17.66
N ARG A 53 5.92 1.21 -18.59
CA ARG A 53 6.20 1.08 -20.02
C ARG A 53 6.03 2.40 -20.75
N ALA A 54 7.16 3.03 -21.08
CA ALA A 54 7.28 4.29 -21.81
C ALA A 54 7.67 4.04 -23.27
N ASP A 55 6.85 3.27 -24.00
CA ASP A 55 7.07 2.91 -25.41
C ASP A 55 6.19 3.70 -26.40
N GLU A 56 5.19 4.39 -25.90
CA GLU A 56 4.28 5.25 -26.66
C GLU A 56 4.40 6.70 -26.18
N GLY A 57 3.73 7.04 -25.08
CA GLY A 57 3.96 8.28 -24.34
C GLY A 57 5.28 8.21 -23.56
N MET A 58 6.15 9.21 -23.73
CA MET A 58 7.42 9.33 -23.01
C MET A 58 7.87 10.81 -22.94
N PRO A 59 8.77 11.19 -22.02
CA PRO A 59 9.35 10.39 -20.92
C PRO A 59 8.41 10.20 -19.73
N PHE A 60 8.73 9.25 -18.85
CA PHE A 60 8.16 9.13 -17.50
C PHE A 60 9.18 9.54 -16.44
N TYR A 61 8.71 10.21 -15.39
CA TYR A 61 9.51 10.56 -14.21
C TYR A 61 8.87 10.02 -12.93
N ILE A 62 9.70 9.40 -12.09
CA ILE A 62 9.35 8.90 -10.76
C ILE A 62 10.34 9.51 -9.78
N GLY A 63 9.85 10.39 -8.91
CA GLY A 63 10.63 11.13 -7.93
C GLY A 63 11.18 10.29 -6.77
N GLU A 64 11.81 10.96 -5.83
CA GLU A 64 12.47 10.33 -4.69
C GLU A 64 11.47 9.78 -3.67
N ASN A 65 11.85 8.71 -2.96
CA ASN A 65 11.04 8.10 -1.91
C ASN A 65 9.63 7.63 -2.35
N VAL A 66 9.42 7.48 -3.66
CA VAL A 66 8.17 6.95 -4.20
C VAL A 66 8.11 5.43 -3.96
N ASN A 67 6.92 4.92 -3.64
CA ASN A 67 6.67 3.49 -3.66
C ASN A 67 5.63 3.14 -4.73
N ILE A 68 5.95 2.12 -5.52
CA ILE A 68 5.11 1.59 -6.59
C ILE A 68 4.81 0.13 -6.22
N GLN A 69 3.59 -0.10 -5.76
CA GLN A 69 3.20 -1.36 -5.13
C GLN A 69 2.68 -2.39 -6.13
N ASP A 70 2.36 -3.58 -5.63
CA ASP A 70 2.12 -4.77 -6.43
C ASP A 70 1.09 -4.56 -7.53
N GLY A 71 1.42 -4.99 -8.75
CA GLY A 71 0.50 -4.95 -9.89
C GLY A 71 0.16 -3.56 -10.43
N VAL A 72 0.83 -2.50 -9.99
CA VAL A 72 0.65 -1.15 -10.57
C VAL A 72 1.05 -1.15 -12.04
N VAL A 73 0.28 -0.44 -12.85
CA VAL A 73 0.58 -0.19 -14.27
C VAL A 73 0.79 1.29 -14.50
N ILE A 74 1.88 1.64 -15.18
CA ILE A 74 2.18 3.00 -15.64
C ILE A 74 2.41 2.96 -17.15
N HIS A 75 1.56 3.67 -17.89
CA HIS A 75 1.60 3.79 -19.34
C HIS A 75 1.22 5.22 -19.76
N GLY A 76 1.21 5.53 -21.06
CA GLY A 76 0.88 6.86 -21.53
C GLY A 76 0.61 6.92 -23.02
N LEU A 77 -0.33 7.78 -23.39
CA LEU A 77 -0.67 8.03 -24.80
C LEU A 77 0.48 8.72 -25.53
N GLU A 78 0.60 8.47 -26.84
CA GLU A 78 1.61 9.08 -27.72
C GLU A 78 1.59 10.61 -27.62
N GLN A 79 0.38 11.18 -27.59
CA GLN A 79 0.11 12.60 -27.56
C GLN A 79 -0.33 13.06 -26.17
N GLY A 80 -0.10 14.34 -25.87
CA GLY A 80 -0.40 14.94 -24.57
C GLY A 80 0.77 14.81 -23.60
N ARG A 81 1.10 15.91 -22.94
CA ARG A 81 2.18 15.98 -21.95
C ARG A 81 1.74 16.84 -20.78
N VAL A 82 2.26 16.54 -19.60
CA VAL A 82 2.25 17.41 -18.43
C VAL A 82 3.61 18.09 -18.30
N THR A 83 3.65 19.25 -17.67
CA THR A 83 4.92 19.93 -17.34
C THR A 83 5.43 19.39 -16.00
N GLY A 84 6.65 18.89 -15.99
CA GLY A 84 7.36 18.47 -14.79
C GLY A 84 7.75 19.66 -13.92
N GLU A 85 8.21 19.39 -12.70
CA GLU A 85 8.70 20.46 -11.81
C GLU A 85 10.03 21.05 -12.28
N ASP A 86 10.73 20.35 -13.16
CA ASP A 86 11.91 20.82 -13.90
C ASP A 86 11.57 21.72 -15.11
N GLY A 87 10.27 21.92 -15.40
CA GLY A 87 9.79 22.70 -16.54
C GLY A 87 9.73 21.94 -17.87
N GLU A 88 10.14 20.67 -17.90
CA GLU A 88 10.20 19.87 -19.12
C GLU A 88 8.89 19.07 -19.34
N PRO A 89 8.58 18.64 -20.58
CA PRO A 89 7.38 17.87 -20.86
C PRO A 89 7.55 16.38 -20.53
N TYR A 90 6.54 15.79 -19.88
CA TYR A 90 6.47 14.38 -19.52
C TYR A 90 5.13 13.77 -19.92
N SER A 91 5.10 12.49 -20.27
CA SER A 91 3.83 11.76 -20.40
C SER A 91 3.29 11.38 -19.02
N VAL A 92 4.17 10.97 -18.10
CA VAL A 92 3.81 10.73 -16.69
C VAL A 92 4.84 11.41 -15.79
N TRP A 93 4.37 12.21 -14.84
CA TRP A 93 5.18 12.78 -13.78
C TRP A 93 4.64 12.35 -12.41
N ILE A 94 5.44 11.63 -11.63
CA ILE A 94 5.14 11.29 -10.24
C ILE A 94 6.21 11.96 -9.38
N SER A 95 5.81 12.93 -8.58
CA SER A 95 6.69 13.71 -7.70
C SER A 95 7.05 12.93 -6.41
N ASP A 96 7.96 13.47 -5.63
CA ASP A 96 8.57 12.80 -4.48
C ASP A 96 7.55 12.41 -3.41
N ASN A 97 7.89 11.39 -2.62
CA ASN A 97 7.12 10.90 -1.47
C ASN A 97 5.68 10.45 -1.83
N ALA A 98 5.39 10.19 -3.10
CA ALA A 98 4.12 9.62 -3.52
C ALA A 98 4.03 8.12 -3.21
N SER A 99 2.83 7.64 -2.91
CA SER A 99 2.53 6.20 -2.77
C SER A 99 1.55 5.78 -3.85
N ILE A 100 2.02 5.00 -4.82
CA ILE A 100 1.19 4.40 -5.87
C ILE A 100 0.88 2.98 -5.45
N THR A 101 -0.31 2.78 -4.87
CA THR A 101 -0.60 1.56 -4.13
C THR A 101 -1.17 0.43 -4.99
N HIS A 102 -1.32 -0.76 -4.40
CA HIS A 102 -1.60 -2.01 -5.11
C HIS A 102 -2.65 -1.87 -6.22
N MET A 103 -2.28 -2.33 -7.42
CA MET A 103 -3.12 -2.37 -8.62
C MET A 103 -3.66 -1.03 -9.11
N ALA A 104 -3.09 0.11 -8.69
CA ALA A 104 -3.41 1.40 -9.26
C ALA A 104 -2.95 1.50 -10.73
N LEU A 105 -3.63 2.33 -11.51
CA LEU A 105 -3.28 2.67 -12.89
C LEU A 105 -2.96 4.16 -13.00
N ILE A 106 -1.75 4.49 -13.44
CA ILE A 106 -1.36 5.86 -13.80
C ILE A 106 -1.17 5.90 -15.31
N HIS A 107 -2.00 6.66 -16.02
CA HIS A 107 -1.98 6.71 -17.48
C HIS A 107 -1.77 8.14 -17.99
N GLY A 108 -0.68 8.35 -18.72
CA GLY A 108 -0.32 9.63 -19.32
C GLY A 108 -1.34 10.15 -20.33
N PRO A 109 -1.52 11.48 -20.46
CA PRO A 109 -0.81 12.54 -19.74
C PRO A 109 -1.26 12.68 -18.27
N ALA A 110 -0.35 12.47 -17.32
CA ALA A 110 -0.70 12.45 -15.90
C ALA A 110 0.38 13.08 -15.03
N TYR A 111 -0.05 13.90 -14.07
CA TYR A 111 0.82 14.48 -13.04
C TYR A 111 0.29 14.09 -11.66
N VAL A 112 1.14 13.48 -10.83
CA VAL A 112 0.87 13.15 -9.43
C VAL A 112 1.85 13.94 -8.57
N GLY A 113 1.31 14.85 -7.75
CA GLY A 113 2.10 15.78 -6.95
C GLY A 113 2.78 15.14 -5.73
N ASN A 114 3.65 15.93 -5.10
CA ASN A 114 4.47 15.50 -3.97
C ASN A 114 3.59 15.01 -2.81
N GLY A 115 3.97 13.91 -2.17
CA GLY A 115 3.29 13.40 -0.98
C GLY A 115 1.88 12.87 -1.22
N CYS A 116 1.50 12.60 -2.48
CA CYS A 116 0.19 12.03 -2.78
C CYS A 116 0.08 10.57 -2.37
N PHE A 117 -1.11 10.17 -1.94
CA PHE A 117 -1.49 8.76 -1.79
C PHE A 117 -2.49 8.39 -2.88
N ILE A 118 -2.14 7.44 -3.75
CA ILE A 118 -3.04 6.88 -4.77
C ILE A 118 -3.45 5.48 -4.34
N GLY A 119 -4.68 5.36 -3.86
CA GLY A 119 -5.24 4.18 -3.21
C GLY A 119 -5.47 2.98 -4.13
N PHE A 120 -5.75 1.83 -3.49
CA PHE A 120 -5.81 0.53 -4.15
C PHE A 120 -6.77 0.53 -5.34
N ARG A 121 -6.34 0.00 -6.48
CA ARG A 121 -7.14 -0.08 -7.73
C ARG A 121 -7.72 1.26 -8.20
N SER A 122 -7.13 2.39 -7.80
CA SER A 122 -7.53 3.71 -8.31
C SER A 122 -6.85 4.00 -9.64
N THR A 123 -7.50 4.81 -10.48
CA THR A 123 -7.02 5.19 -11.81
C THR A 123 -6.86 6.70 -11.89
N VAL A 124 -5.71 7.16 -12.40
CA VAL A 124 -5.45 8.55 -12.77
C VAL A 124 -5.12 8.58 -14.26
N PHE A 125 -5.97 9.22 -15.07
CA PHE A 125 -5.81 9.29 -16.52
C PHE A 125 -6.16 10.67 -17.07
N ASN A 126 -5.29 11.24 -17.93
CA ASN A 126 -5.48 12.57 -18.51
C ASN A 126 -5.80 13.62 -17.42
N ALA A 127 -5.05 13.60 -16.33
CA ALA A 127 -5.39 14.32 -15.10
C ALA A 127 -4.16 14.82 -14.33
N ARG A 128 -4.37 15.87 -13.55
CA ARG A 128 -3.38 16.42 -12.62
C ARG A 128 -3.88 16.29 -11.19
N VAL A 129 -3.11 15.62 -10.33
CA VAL A 129 -3.38 15.50 -8.90
C VAL A 129 -2.37 16.38 -8.16
N GLY A 130 -2.86 17.44 -7.51
CA GLY A 130 -2.01 18.39 -6.78
C GLY A 130 -1.34 17.78 -5.54
N ASN A 131 -0.33 18.47 -5.01
CA ASN A 131 0.47 17.99 -3.88
C ASN A 131 -0.38 17.64 -2.65
N GLY A 132 0.02 16.58 -1.92
CA GLY A 132 -0.60 16.17 -0.66
C GLY A 132 -2.03 15.66 -0.78
N CYS A 133 -2.49 15.29 -1.98
CA CYS A 133 -3.82 14.71 -2.15
C CYS A 133 -3.86 13.27 -1.64
N ILE A 134 -5.04 12.88 -1.14
CA ILE A 134 -5.30 11.52 -0.67
C ILE A 134 -6.45 10.96 -1.51
N ILE A 135 -6.11 10.12 -2.47
CA ILE A 135 -7.05 9.42 -3.34
C ILE A 135 -7.28 8.03 -2.75
N MET A 136 -8.45 7.77 -2.20
CA MET A 136 -8.74 6.46 -1.61
C MET A 136 -9.05 5.41 -2.70
N SER A 137 -9.26 4.16 -2.27
CA SER A 137 -9.34 2.99 -3.15
C SER A 137 -10.50 3.04 -4.15
N HIS A 138 -10.32 2.41 -5.31
CA HIS A 138 -11.33 2.30 -6.36
C HIS A 138 -11.84 3.64 -6.90
N ALA A 139 -11.05 4.71 -6.80
CA ALA A 139 -11.41 6.00 -7.37
C ALA A 139 -10.96 6.11 -8.83
N LEU A 140 -11.78 6.73 -9.67
CA LEU A 140 -11.41 7.13 -11.04
C LEU A 140 -11.27 8.65 -11.08
N ILE A 141 -10.08 9.12 -11.43
CA ILE A 141 -9.76 10.53 -11.68
C ILE A 141 -9.42 10.67 -13.16
N GLU A 142 -10.27 11.37 -13.91
CA GLU A 142 -10.14 11.46 -15.35
C GLU A 142 -10.49 12.86 -15.88
N ASN A 143 -9.67 13.41 -16.79
CA ASN A 143 -9.97 14.68 -17.48
C ASN A 143 -10.17 15.88 -16.54
N VAL A 144 -9.49 15.89 -15.38
CA VAL A 144 -9.63 16.92 -14.34
C VAL A 144 -8.29 17.28 -13.70
N GLU A 145 -8.25 18.46 -13.08
CA GLU A 145 -7.19 18.83 -12.13
C GLU A 145 -7.76 18.80 -10.70
N ILE A 146 -7.24 17.92 -9.86
CA ILE A 146 -7.53 17.89 -8.43
C ILE A 146 -6.63 18.94 -7.74
N PRO A 147 -7.18 19.95 -7.06
CA PRO A 147 -6.39 20.93 -6.32
C PRO A 147 -5.52 20.26 -5.24
N ALA A 148 -4.45 20.93 -4.82
CA ALA A 148 -3.59 20.42 -3.75
C ALA A 148 -4.35 20.22 -2.43
N GLY A 149 -3.94 19.20 -1.67
CA GLY A 149 -4.48 18.91 -0.33
C GLY A 149 -5.93 18.42 -0.32
N LYS A 150 -6.42 17.85 -1.43
CA LYS A 150 -7.79 17.33 -1.53
C LYS A 150 -7.89 15.83 -1.25
N TYR A 151 -8.99 15.45 -0.63
CA TYR A 151 -9.31 14.07 -0.28
C TYR A 151 -10.41 13.55 -1.21
N VAL A 152 -10.18 12.40 -1.84
CA VAL A 152 -11.16 11.70 -2.68
C VAL A 152 -11.54 10.40 -2.00
N ALA A 153 -12.83 10.25 -1.67
CA ALA A 153 -13.35 9.06 -1.00
C ALA A 153 -13.33 7.82 -1.90
N SER A 154 -13.32 6.63 -1.29
CA SER A 154 -13.28 5.37 -2.04
C SER A 154 -14.46 5.24 -2.99
N GLY A 155 -14.23 4.69 -4.18
CA GLY A 155 -15.28 4.49 -5.20
C GLY A 155 -15.72 5.75 -5.94
N SER A 156 -15.12 6.91 -5.66
CA SER A 156 -15.48 8.17 -6.34
C SER A 156 -15.09 8.14 -7.82
N VAL A 157 -15.96 8.69 -8.67
CA VAL A 157 -15.67 8.91 -10.09
C VAL A 157 -15.70 10.41 -10.35
N ILE A 158 -14.51 11.00 -10.57
CA ILE A 158 -14.29 12.43 -10.75
C ILE A 158 -13.88 12.66 -12.21
N THR A 159 -14.85 13.08 -13.03
CA THR A 159 -14.69 13.23 -14.48
C THR A 159 -15.05 14.65 -14.97
N HIS A 160 -15.46 15.52 -14.05
CA HIS A 160 -15.78 16.92 -14.33
C HIS A 160 -15.10 17.83 -13.31
N GLN A 161 -14.55 18.95 -13.79
CA GLN A 161 -13.79 19.88 -12.95
C GLN A 161 -14.61 20.40 -11.75
N GLN A 162 -15.93 20.62 -11.93
CA GLN A 162 -16.81 21.02 -10.83
C GLN A 162 -16.88 20.01 -9.67
N GLN A 163 -16.67 18.72 -9.94
CA GLN A 163 -16.56 17.70 -8.89
C GLN A 163 -15.23 17.85 -8.14
N ALA A 164 -14.14 18.02 -8.88
CA ALA A 164 -12.80 18.21 -8.33
C ALA A 164 -12.70 19.46 -7.43
N ASP A 165 -13.28 20.57 -7.87
CA ASP A 165 -13.26 21.85 -7.16
C ASP A 165 -14.02 21.80 -5.82
N ARG A 166 -14.93 20.83 -5.65
CA ARG A 166 -15.77 20.67 -4.46
C ARG A 166 -15.29 19.59 -3.50
N LEU A 167 -14.13 18.99 -3.76
CA LEU A 167 -13.58 17.95 -2.90
C LEU A 167 -13.23 18.50 -1.51
N PRO A 168 -13.44 17.69 -0.45
CA PRO A 168 -13.04 18.06 0.90
C PRO A 168 -11.52 18.12 1.02
N ASP A 169 -11.04 18.91 1.99
CA ASP A 169 -9.62 18.99 2.30
C ASP A 169 -9.16 17.76 3.12
N VAL A 170 -7.93 17.36 2.88
CA VAL A 170 -7.20 16.34 3.62
C VAL A 170 -7.08 16.73 5.09
N GLN A 171 -7.36 15.79 6.00
CA GLN A 171 -7.19 15.99 7.43
C GLN A 171 -5.79 15.57 7.87
N LYS A 172 -5.34 16.05 9.04
CA LYS A 172 -4.01 15.71 9.59
C LYS A 172 -3.78 14.21 9.70
N ALA A 173 -4.81 13.44 10.05
CA ALA A 173 -4.73 11.99 10.16
C ALA A 173 -4.46 11.31 8.80
N ASP A 174 -5.05 11.85 7.72
CA ASP A 174 -4.86 11.32 6.37
C ASP A 174 -3.43 11.57 5.87
N SER A 175 -2.89 12.78 6.10
CA SER A 175 -1.48 13.08 5.79
C SER A 175 -0.52 12.23 6.62
N ALA A 176 -0.79 12.04 7.91
CA ALA A 176 0.02 11.18 8.76
C ALA A 176 0.01 9.72 8.29
N PHE A 177 -1.15 9.24 7.83
CA PHE A 177 -1.27 7.92 7.21
C PHE A 177 -0.41 7.80 5.94
N ALA A 178 -0.50 8.77 5.02
CA ALA A 178 0.30 8.76 3.79
C ALA A 178 1.82 8.77 4.08
N HIS A 179 2.28 9.64 4.98
CA HIS A 179 3.68 9.67 5.39
C HIS A 179 4.13 8.35 6.04
N HIS A 180 3.26 7.71 6.82
CA HIS A 180 3.57 6.41 7.41
C HIS A 180 3.79 5.33 6.35
N VAL A 181 2.97 5.31 5.28
CA VAL A 181 3.14 4.37 4.15
C VAL A 181 4.48 4.56 3.44
N VAL A 182 4.90 5.81 3.22
CA VAL A 182 6.23 6.12 2.67
C VAL A 182 7.33 5.58 3.59
N SER A 183 7.24 5.86 4.89
CA SER A 183 8.23 5.41 5.88
C SER A 183 8.35 3.88 5.95
N ILE A 184 7.24 3.15 5.86
CA ILE A 184 7.25 1.68 5.82
C ILE A 184 7.94 1.19 4.54
N ASN A 185 7.64 1.77 3.38
CA ASN A 185 8.26 1.36 2.13
C ASN A 185 9.76 1.67 2.06
N GLN A 186 10.22 2.75 2.68
CA GLN A 186 11.66 3.01 2.85
C GLN A 186 12.35 1.91 3.65
N LYS A 187 11.72 1.42 4.73
CA LYS A 187 12.24 0.33 5.55
C LYS A 187 12.20 -1.01 4.81
N LEU A 188 11.13 -1.29 4.07
CA LEU A 188 11.03 -2.48 3.23
C LEU A 188 12.13 -2.50 2.16
N ARG A 189 12.33 -1.39 1.44
CA ARG A 189 13.43 -1.24 0.48
C ARG A 189 14.78 -1.56 1.10
N GLN A 190 15.08 -0.98 2.28
CA GLN A 190 16.33 -1.25 2.99
C GLN A 190 16.45 -2.72 3.39
N GLY A 191 15.36 -3.34 3.87
CA GLY A 191 15.32 -4.76 4.22
C GLY A 191 15.60 -5.66 3.02
N TYR A 192 15.00 -5.38 1.87
CA TYR A 192 15.24 -6.13 0.63
C TYR A 192 16.68 -5.98 0.13
N LEU A 193 17.22 -4.76 0.10
CA LEU A 193 18.61 -4.54 -0.29
C LEU A 193 19.60 -5.24 0.66
N CYS A 194 19.32 -5.19 1.97
CA CYS A 194 20.10 -5.93 2.96
C CYS A 194 20.05 -7.45 2.72
N ALA A 195 18.89 -7.99 2.32
CA ALA A 195 18.75 -9.42 2.04
C ALA A 195 19.55 -9.88 0.81
N GLU A 196 19.83 -8.98 -0.14
CA GLU A 196 20.69 -9.21 -1.31
C GLU A 196 22.17 -8.96 -1.01
N ASP A 197 22.49 -8.22 0.05
CA ASP A 197 23.85 -8.00 0.53
C ASP A 197 24.27 -9.08 1.54
N ASN A 198 25.20 -9.94 1.13
CA ASN A 198 25.72 -11.03 1.96
C ASN A 198 26.32 -10.56 3.30
N VAL A 199 26.94 -9.38 3.35
CA VAL A 199 27.53 -8.83 4.58
C VAL A 199 26.43 -8.36 5.51
N CYS A 200 25.46 -7.62 4.99
CA CYS A 200 24.34 -7.12 5.77
C CYS A 200 23.49 -8.27 6.36
N ILE A 201 23.07 -9.21 5.51
CA ILE A 201 22.20 -10.31 5.95
C ILE A 201 22.91 -11.30 6.88
N ALA A 202 24.22 -11.49 6.73
CA ALA A 202 25.00 -12.36 7.63
C ALA A 202 25.01 -11.84 9.07
N ALA A 203 25.22 -10.53 9.26
CA ALA A 203 25.20 -9.91 10.59
C ALA A 203 23.86 -10.17 11.32
N ILE A 204 22.74 -9.98 10.62
CA ILE A 204 21.39 -10.23 11.18
C ILE A 204 21.19 -11.72 11.47
N ARG A 205 21.62 -12.61 10.57
CA ARG A 205 21.52 -14.06 10.77
C ARG A 205 22.34 -14.54 11.95
N ASP A 206 23.53 -13.97 12.16
CA ASP A 206 24.40 -14.36 13.26
C ASP A 206 23.92 -13.79 14.61
N GLU A 207 23.35 -12.59 14.65
CA GLU A 207 22.59 -12.08 15.81
C GLU A 207 21.40 -12.99 16.16
N SER A 208 20.68 -13.46 15.14
CA SER A 208 19.55 -14.39 15.30
C SER A 208 19.99 -15.76 15.83
N LYS A 209 21.15 -16.29 15.37
CA LYS A 209 21.72 -17.54 15.89
C LYS A 209 22.16 -17.42 17.35
N GLY A 210 22.72 -16.27 17.74
CA GLY A 210 23.05 -15.96 19.14
C GLY A 210 21.84 -15.99 20.09
N GLN A 211 20.63 -15.77 19.57
CA GLN A 211 19.37 -15.94 20.30
C GLN A 211 18.85 -17.39 20.35
N PHE A 212 19.21 -18.25 19.38
CA PHE A 212 18.78 -19.65 19.35
C PHE A 212 19.71 -20.63 20.10
N ASP A 213 21.00 -20.30 20.25
CA ASP A 213 21.98 -21.15 20.95
C ASP A 213 22.06 -20.93 22.48
N GLN A 214 21.22 -20.05 23.04
CA GLN A 214 21.07 -19.86 24.49
C GLN A 214 19.71 -20.36 24.98
N LEU A 215 19.55 -21.69 25.05
CA LEU A 215 18.51 -22.31 25.88
C LEU A 215 19.16 -22.91 27.15
N PRO A 216 19.14 -22.22 28.29
CA PRO A 216 19.35 -22.85 29.59
C PRO A 216 18.10 -23.63 30.00
N GLN A 217 18.31 -24.87 30.45
CA GLN A 217 17.32 -25.63 31.19
C GLN A 217 16.94 -24.89 32.49
N ASN A 218 15.63 -24.87 32.79
CA ASN A 218 14.99 -24.50 34.06
C ASN A 218 15.13 -23.05 34.56
N GLY A 219 14.00 -22.33 34.63
CA GLY A 219 13.83 -21.18 35.53
C GLY A 219 12.85 -20.13 35.03
N SER A 220 11.62 -20.18 35.55
CA SER A 220 10.60 -19.14 35.68
C SER A 220 10.91 -17.70 35.20
N GLY A 221 10.09 -17.14 34.29
CA GLY A 221 9.87 -15.68 34.20
C GLY A 221 9.75 -15.07 32.80
N ASN A 222 8.50 -14.87 32.34
CA ASN A 222 7.96 -13.93 31.34
C ASN A 222 8.86 -13.10 30.40
N GLY A 223 8.55 -13.18 29.09
CA GLY A 223 8.79 -12.10 28.11
C GLY A 223 8.71 -12.53 26.63
N HIS A 224 7.50 -12.72 26.09
CA HIS A 224 7.25 -12.98 24.65
C HIS A 224 7.28 -11.71 23.78
N GLN A 225 7.90 -11.77 22.60
CA GLN A 225 7.79 -10.78 21.51
C GLN A 225 7.60 -11.56 20.18
N GLN A 226 6.38 -12.07 19.92
CA GLN A 226 5.30 -11.53 19.05
C GLN A 226 5.54 -11.62 17.53
N ASP A 227 5.25 -12.81 16.99
CA ASP A 227 4.69 -12.98 15.64
C ASP A 227 3.38 -12.17 15.50
N SER A 228 3.22 -11.44 14.39
CA SER A 228 2.01 -10.65 14.13
C SER A 228 0.93 -11.53 13.47
N PHE A 229 0.09 -12.18 14.29
CA PHE A 229 -1.06 -13.00 13.90
C PHE A 229 -2.20 -12.26 13.15
N LEU A 230 -2.19 -10.93 13.09
CA LEU A 230 -3.23 -10.12 12.47
C LEU A 230 -2.66 -9.32 11.30
N ASN A 231 -3.32 -9.36 10.15
CA ASN A 231 -2.95 -8.55 8.99
C ASN A 231 -3.26 -7.06 9.22
N ALA A 232 -2.69 -6.19 8.37
CA ALA A 232 -2.82 -4.74 8.50
C ALA A 232 -4.29 -4.25 8.44
N GLU A 233 -5.14 -4.92 7.65
CA GLU A 233 -6.57 -4.63 7.54
C GLU A 233 -7.30 -4.90 8.86
N SER A 234 -7.03 -6.05 9.49
CA SER A 234 -7.62 -6.42 10.78
C SER A 234 -7.21 -5.45 11.88
N LEU A 235 -5.95 -5.04 11.89
CA LEU A 235 -5.44 -4.04 12.84
C LEU A 235 -6.09 -2.68 12.62
N ALA A 236 -6.23 -2.23 11.36
CA ALA A 236 -6.89 -0.97 11.03
C ALA A 236 -8.37 -0.98 11.42
N TRP A 237 -9.06 -2.10 11.18
CA TRP A 237 -10.46 -2.28 11.57
C TRP A 237 -10.62 -2.21 13.09
N VAL A 238 -9.78 -2.93 13.86
CA VAL A 238 -9.80 -2.89 15.33
C VAL A 238 -9.57 -1.48 15.84
N ARG A 239 -8.55 -0.77 15.33
CA ARG A 239 -8.26 0.63 15.68
C ARG A 239 -9.47 1.54 15.42
N ASN A 240 -10.15 1.35 14.27
CA ASN A 240 -11.33 2.13 13.93
C ASN A 240 -12.51 1.87 14.90
N ARG A 241 -12.71 0.62 15.36
CA ARG A 241 -13.78 0.33 16.32
C ARG A 241 -13.49 0.89 17.70
N LEU A 242 -12.24 0.75 18.15
CA LEU A 242 -11.81 1.30 19.43
C LEU A 242 -11.91 2.82 19.46
N SER A 243 -11.58 3.52 18.36
CA SER A 243 -11.71 4.99 18.29
C SER A 243 -13.16 5.47 18.38
N ARG A 244 -14.12 4.65 17.92
CA ARG A 244 -15.56 4.89 18.06
C ARG A 244 -16.13 4.45 19.41
N SER A 245 -15.28 3.91 20.29
CA SER A 245 -15.66 3.31 21.57
C SER A 245 -16.67 2.16 21.40
N ASP A 246 -16.64 1.47 20.25
CA ASP A 246 -17.45 0.27 20.03
C ASP A 246 -16.82 -0.93 20.74
N TYR A 247 -17.63 -1.89 21.18
CA TYR A 247 -17.13 -3.20 21.59
C TYR A 247 -16.89 -4.07 20.35
N ILE A 248 -16.00 -5.04 20.47
CA ILE A 248 -15.68 -5.98 19.39
C ILE A 248 -16.18 -7.35 19.80
N GLY A 249 -17.20 -7.85 19.10
CA GLY A 249 -17.63 -9.23 19.19
C GLY A 249 -16.78 -10.13 18.28
N VAL A 250 -16.53 -11.35 18.73
CA VAL A 250 -15.74 -12.36 18.01
C VAL A 250 -16.58 -13.61 17.85
N GLU A 251 -16.68 -14.12 16.63
CA GLU A 251 -17.48 -15.31 16.30
C GLU A 251 -16.64 -16.33 15.53
N LYS A 252 -16.96 -17.61 15.75
CA LYS A 252 -16.29 -18.75 15.13
C LYS A 252 -17.26 -19.71 14.45
N ALA A 253 -16.79 -20.40 13.42
CA ALA A 253 -17.57 -21.45 12.75
C ALA A 253 -16.66 -22.57 12.23
N ASP A 254 -17.11 -23.82 12.36
CA ASP A 254 -16.55 -24.96 11.61
C ASP A 254 -17.01 -24.93 10.13
N ALA A 255 -16.42 -25.74 9.26
CA ALA A 255 -16.74 -25.77 7.83
C ALA A 255 -18.22 -26.09 7.52
N ARG A 256 -18.91 -26.84 8.38
CA ARG A 256 -20.35 -27.14 8.20
C ARG A 256 -21.20 -25.92 8.58
N ARG A 257 -20.91 -25.30 9.73
CA ARG A 257 -21.58 -24.12 10.26
C ARG A 257 -21.39 -22.90 9.36
N PHE A 258 -20.18 -22.70 8.84
CA PHE A 258 -19.87 -21.64 7.89
C PHE A 258 -20.74 -21.73 6.62
N ARG A 259 -20.87 -22.93 6.02
CA ARG A 259 -21.74 -23.15 4.85
C ARG A 259 -23.22 -22.89 5.11
N ALA A 260 -23.67 -23.05 6.36
CA ALA A 260 -25.03 -22.77 6.79
C ALA A 260 -25.22 -21.34 7.32
N ASN A 261 -24.18 -20.48 7.23
CA ASN A 261 -24.13 -19.15 7.84
C ASN A 261 -24.52 -19.14 9.33
N SER A 262 -24.14 -20.20 10.05
CA SER A 262 -24.37 -20.36 11.49
C SER A 262 -23.06 -20.11 12.23
N TRP A 263 -23.09 -19.27 13.25
CA TRP A 263 -21.89 -18.84 13.98
C TRP A 263 -22.05 -19.09 15.48
N SER A 264 -20.92 -19.34 16.15
CA SER A 264 -20.84 -19.50 17.59
C SER A 264 -20.05 -18.35 18.20
N ASP A 265 -20.49 -17.85 19.35
CA ASP A 265 -19.80 -16.79 20.08
C ASP A 265 -18.41 -17.28 20.55
N CYS A 266 -17.35 -16.53 20.20
CA CYS A 266 -15.99 -16.69 20.72
C CYS A 266 -15.70 -15.71 21.88
N GLY A 267 -16.48 -14.63 21.99
CA GLY A 267 -16.37 -13.69 23.11
C GLY A 267 -16.55 -12.23 22.72
N LEU A 268 -16.46 -11.37 23.74
CA LEU A 268 -16.72 -9.95 23.63
C LEU A 268 -15.60 -9.13 24.25
N ILE A 269 -14.94 -8.32 23.42
CA ILE A 269 -13.82 -7.45 23.82
C ILE A 269 -14.37 -6.07 24.17
N LYS A 270 -14.22 -5.70 25.45
CA LYS A 270 -14.66 -4.40 26.01
C LYS A 270 -13.46 -3.61 26.51
N THR A 271 -12.66 -3.09 25.60
CA THR A 271 -11.53 -2.22 25.93
C THR A 271 -11.50 -1.03 24.99
N THR A 272 -10.83 0.04 25.43
CA THR A 272 -10.43 1.17 24.58
C THR A 272 -8.95 1.11 24.23
N ARG A 273 -8.21 0.16 24.81
CA ARG A 273 -6.77 -0.01 24.62
C ARG A 273 -6.51 -1.01 23.50
N GLU A 274 -5.84 -0.53 22.46
CA GLU A 274 -5.49 -1.35 21.30
C GLU A 274 -4.72 -2.62 21.67
N MET A 275 -3.71 -2.51 22.53
CA MET A 275 -2.90 -3.67 22.92
C MET A 275 -3.72 -4.76 23.62
N GLU A 276 -4.73 -4.40 24.41
CA GLU A 276 -5.61 -5.39 25.06
C GLU A 276 -6.55 -6.04 24.06
N ALA A 277 -7.07 -5.27 23.11
CA ALA A 277 -7.92 -5.82 22.05
C ALA A 277 -7.12 -6.81 21.19
N ILE A 278 -5.90 -6.44 20.80
CA ILE A 278 -5.00 -7.32 20.05
C ILE A 278 -4.66 -8.58 20.85
N ALA A 279 -4.36 -8.46 22.14
CA ALA A 279 -4.06 -9.61 22.98
C ALA A 279 -5.25 -10.58 23.10
N ALA A 280 -6.46 -10.06 23.29
CA ALA A 280 -7.67 -10.87 23.35
C ALA A 280 -7.96 -11.57 22.01
N LEU A 281 -7.75 -10.88 20.89
CA LEU A 281 -7.90 -11.46 19.55
C LEU A 281 -6.88 -12.57 19.29
N LYS A 282 -5.61 -12.36 19.66
CA LYS A 282 -4.57 -13.38 19.54
C LYS A 282 -4.95 -14.66 20.30
N SER A 283 -5.47 -14.52 21.51
CA SER A 283 -5.93 -15.66 22.30
C SER A 283 -7.03 -16.46 21.59
N CYS A 284 -8.06 -15.81 21.02
CA CYS A 284 -9.13 -16.52 20.30
C CYS A 284 -8.61 -17.17 19.00
N LEU A 285 -7.70 -16.51 18.27
CA LEU A 285 -7.08 -17.08 17.05
C LEU A 285 -6.25 -18.33 17.37
N GLU A 286 -5.44 -18.28 18.43
CA GLU A 286 -4.59 -19.40 18.85
C GLU A 286 -5.41 -20.60 19.34
N GLU A 287 -6.54 -20.37 20.00
CA GLU A 287 -7.42 -21.43 20.51
C GLU A 287 -8.23 -22.12 19.39
N HIS A 288 -8.46 -21.43 18.26
CA HIS A 288 -9.37 -21.88 17.21
C HIS A 288 -8.73 -21.85 15.81
N ARG A 289 -7.49 -22.36 15.70
CA ARG A 289 -6.69 -22.33 14.45
C ARG A 289 -7.34 -23.05 13.25
N ASP A 290 -8.25 -23.99 13.50
CA ASP A 290 -8.94 -24.82 12.51
C ASP A 290 -10.36 -24.31 12.16
N GLN A 291 -10.74 -23.13 12.63
CA GLN A 291 -12.08 -22.56 12.44
C GLN A 291 -12.04 -21.25 11.64
N TYR A 292 -13.19 -20.89 11.04
CA TYR A 292 -13.40 -19.56 10.49
C TYR A 292 -13.62 -18.59 11.65
N ILE A 293 -12.98 -17.41 11.62
CA ILE A 293 -13.16 -16.38 12.65
C ILE A 293 -13.51 -15.04 12.00
N ARG A 294 -14.57 -14.41 12.52
CA ARG A 294 -14.99 -13.06 12.15
C ARG A 294 -15.13 -12.14 13.37
N LEU A 295 -14.95 -10.86 13.12
CA LEU A 295 -15.20 -9.76 14.04
C LEU A 295 -16.47 -9.03 13.68
N PHE A 296 -17.13 -8.42 14.65
CA PHE A 296 -18.20 -7.47 14.42
C PHE A 296 -18.22 -6.38 15.49
N SER A 297 -18.65 -5.18 15.14
CA SER A 297 -18.77 -4.10 16.11
C SER A 297 -20.10 -4.16 16.86
N ILE A 298 -20.08 -3.73 18.13
CA ILE A 298 -21.28 -3.53 18.94
C ILE A 298 -21.22 -2.13 19.52
N ASN A 299 -22.19 -1.29 19.17
CA ASN A 299 -22.30 0.03 19.76
C ASN A 299 -22.80 -0.10 21.21
N PRO A 300 -22.04 0.34 22.24
CA PRO A 300 -22.42 0.14 23.63
C PRO A 300 -23.66 0.94 24.04
N LYS A 301 -23.99 2.04 23.34
CA LYS A 301 -25.14 2.90 23.62
C LYS A 301 -26.42 2.33 23.04
N THR A 302 -26.40 1.88 21.79
CA THR A 302 -27.59 1.37 21.10
C THR A 302 -27.74 -0.16 21.20
N ARG A 303 -26.69 -0.86 21.64
CA ARG A 303 -26.57 -2.34 21.63
C ARG A 303 -26.80 -2.95 20.25
N GLN A 304 -26.59 -2.17 19.19
CA GLN A 304 -26.72 -2.64 17.83
C GLN A 304 -25.42 -3.26 17.34
N ARG A 305 -25.56 -4.38 16.63
CA ARG A 305 -24.49 -5.02 15.85
C ARG A 305 -24.24 -4.18 14.60
N GLY A 306 -22.98 -3.90 14.31
CA GLY A 306 -22.53 -3.14 13.15
C GLY A 306 -21.71 -4.00 12.20
N ASP A 307 -20.79 -3.33 11.50
CA ASP A 307 -19.93 -3.89 10.47
C ASP A 307 -19.19 -5.16 10.93
N GLU A 308 -18.96 -6.06 9.98
CA GLU A 308 -18.28 -7.34 10.19
C GLU A 308 -16.97 -7.40 9.39
N LEU A 309 -15.99 -8.18 9.87
CA LEU A 309 -14.73 -8.45 9.17
C LEU A 309 -14.32 -9.91 9.37
N MET A 310 -14.05 -10.63 8.28
CA MET A 310 -13.45 -11.97 8.35
C MET A 310 -11.94 -11.84 8.61
N ILE A 311 -11.41 -12.53 9.62
CA ILE A 311 -10.00 -12.43 10.00
C ILE A 311 -9.25 -13.77 9.94
N GLN A 312 -9.95 -14.90 9.80
CA GLN A 312 -9.33 -16.21 9.65
C GLN A 312 -10.16 -17.14 8.75
N HIS A 313 -9.46 -17.83 7.84
CA HIS A 313 -9.96 -18.99 7.10
C HIS A 313 -9.06 -20.19 7.45
N PRO A 314 -9.62 -21.35 7.81
CA PRO A 314 -8.81 -22.55 7.98
C PRO A 314 -8.28 -23.01 6.62
N ASN A 315 -7.01 -23.43 6.59
CA ASN A 315 -6.34 -23.99 5.41
C ASN A 315 -6.91 -25.38 5.05
#